data_AF-A0A1G0Z599-F1
#
_entry.id   AF-A0A1G0Z599-F1
#
_cell.length_a   1.000
_cell.length_b   1.000
_cell.length_c   1.000
_cell.angle_alpha   90.00
_cell.angle_beta   90.00
_cell.angle_gamma   90.00
#
_symmetry.space_group_name_H-M   'P 1'
#
loop_
_entity.id
_entity.type
_entity.pdbx_description
1 polymer ?
#
loop_
_entity_poly.entity_id
_entity_poly.type
_entity_poly.pdbx_seq_one_letter_code
_entity_poly.pdbx_strand_id
1 'polypeptide(L)'
;MKNKYRKSGKGLEQTEEKFHKTNGWLTDDEYEIRLRRHRAETEDMSVKKLDGFPGIFSDYAVSRKDADKKTSYTVELRSLDSHTNFCTCPDFKKNFLGTCKHIEKILLKPVMIRRRKTDISEQLPERIDNNYFVGITEEQRKRYDEYEYQVSIMLRMAQKHPLREAEMKRLQRLLACMRMLCDSVFILDRKTKDAPKVDELFRILDDI
;
A
#
# COMPACT_ATOMS: atom_id res chain seq x y z
N MET A 1 1.56 -34.30 4.99
CA MET A 1 0.40 -33.45 5.35
C MET A 1 0.73 -32.00 5.02
N LYS A 2 0.00 -31.40 4.08
CA LYS A 2 0.21 -30.00 3.64
C LYS A 2 -0.53 -29.08 4.60
N ASN A 3 0.16 -28.19 5.32
CA ASN A 3 -0.51 -27.16 6.11
C ASN A 3 -0.29 -25.76 5.51
N LYS A 4 -1.43 -25.12 5.24
CA LYS A 4 -1.61 -23.91 4.44
C LYS A 4 -1.50 -22.69 5.34
N TYR A 5 -0.40 -21.94 5.26
CA TYR A 5 -0.35 -20.62 5.89
C TYR A 5 -1.05 -19.57 5.00
N ARG A 6 -2.24 -19.16 5.42
CA ARG A 6 -3.00 -18.01 4.89
C ARG A 6 -2.23 -16.73 5.24
N LYS A 7 -1.72 -16.02 4.24
CA LYS A 7 -1.24 -14.63 4.40
C LYS A 7 -2.44 -13.71 4.58
N SER A 8 -2.68 -13.24 5.81
CA SER A 8 -3.58 -12.12 6.07
C SER A 8 -2.83 -10.80 5.90
N GLY A 9 -2.60 -10.40 4.66
CA GLY A 9 -2.25 -9.01 4.35
C GLY A 9 -3.53 -8.19 4.42
N LYS A 10 -3.69 -7.37 5.46
CA LYS A 10 -4.69 -6.30 5.45
C LYS A 10 -4.25 -5.30 4.38
N GLY A 11 -4.78 -5.48 3.17
CA GLY A 11 -4.78 -4.41 2.18
C GLY A 11 -5.47 -3.21 2.78
N LEU A 12 -4.91 -2.02 2.54
CA LEU A 12 -5.65 -0.77 2.67
C LEU A 12 -6.99 -0.98 1.96
N GLU A 13 -8.09 -0.96 2.72
CA GLU A 13 -9.43 -0.89 2.16
C GLU A 13 -9.46 0.35 1.27
N GLN A 14 -9.32 0.12 -0.04
CA GLN A 14 -9.68 1.11 -1.03
C GLN A 14 -11.17 1.33 -0.83
N THR A 15 -11.53 2.45 -0.21
CA THR A 15 -12.91 2.92 -0.21
C THR A 15 -13.31 3.05 -1.68
N GLU A 16 -14.10 2.11 -2.19
CA GLU A 16 -14.62 2.14 -3.55
C GLU A 16 -15.42 3.45 -3.70
N GLU A 17 -14.83 4.45 -4.35
CA GLU A 17 -15.54 5.66 -4.75
C GLU A 17 -16.65 5.26 -5.71
N LYS A 18 -17.90 5.29 -5.22
CA LYS A 18 -19.08 4.95 -6.01
C LYS A 18 -19.45 6.13 -6.89
N PHE A 19 -19.05 6.10 -8.16
CA PHE A 19 -19.50 7.06 -9.16
C PHE A 19 -20.99 6.81 -9.49
N HIS A 20 -21.88 7.68 -9.02
CA HIS A 20 -23.31 7.64 -9.33
C HIS A 20 -23.58 8.19 -10.74
N LYS A 21 -24.51 7.57 -11.49
CA LYS A 21 -25.03 8.16 -12.73
C LYS A 21 -25.79 9.44 -12.39
N THR A 22 -25.12 10.58 -12.48
CA THR A 22 -25.75 11.90 -12.40
C THR A 22 -26.43 12.21 -13.73
N ASN A 23 -27.50 13.02 -13.71
CA ASN A 23 -28.02 13.61 -14.93
C ASN A 23 -26.93 14.54 -15.48
N GLY A 24 -26.43 14.26 -16.69
CA GLY A 24 -25.19 14.80 -17.27
C GLY A 24 -25.11 16.32 -17.51
N TRP A 25 -26.02 17.11 -16.91
CA TRP A 25 -26.07 18.57 -16.95
C TRP A 25 -25.60 19.23 -15.65
N LEU A 26 -25.31 18.46 -14.59
CA LEU A 26 -24.98 18.95 -13.24
C LEU A 26 -23.58 18.54 -12.76
N THR A 27 -22.70 18.08 -13.66
CA THR A 27 -21.32 17.70 -13.34
C THR A 27 -20.38 18.86 -13.62
N ASP A 28 -19.40 19.07 -12.73
CA ASP A 28 -18.28 19.97 -12.97
C ASP A 28 -17.12 19.25 -13.70
N ASP A 29 -16.17 20.04 -14.21
CA ASP A 29 -14.99 19.54 -14.91
C ASP A 29 -14.16 18.59 -14.03
N GLU A 30 -14.07 18.88 -12.73
CA GLU A 30 -13.29 18.07 -11.78
C GLU A 30 -13.88 16.67 -11.59
N TYR A 31 -15.21 16.57 -11.48
CA TYR A 31 -15.95 15.31 -11.43
C TYR A 31 -15.75 14.51 -12.71
N GLU A 32 -15.86 15.18 -13.86
CA GLU A 32 -15.67 14.55 -15.17
C GLU A 32 -14.23 14.04 -15.39
N ILE A 33 -13.23 14.75 -14.87
CA ILE A 33 -11.82 14.31 -14.85
C ILE A 33 -11.67 13.10 -13.94
N ARG A 34 -12.22 13.13 -12.72
CA ARG A 34 -12.19 11.99 -11.78
C ARG A 34 -12.83 10.73 -12.37
N LEU A 35 -13.96 10.88 -13.08
CA LEU A 35 -14.62 9.76 -13.77
C LEU A 35 -13.74 9.16 -14.87
N ARG A 36 -12.89 9.95 -15.54
CA ARG A 36 -11.93 9.46 -16.55
C ARG A 36 -10.75 8.73 -15.91
N ARG A 37 -10.25 9.22 -14.76
CA ARG A 37 -9.24 8.53 -13.95
C ARG A 37 -9.74 7.18 -13.46
N HIS A 38 -10.94 7.16 -12.89
CA HIS A 38 -11.56 5.92 -12.43
C HIS A 38 -11.76 4.90 -13.56
N ARG A 39 -12.24 5.33 -14.73
CA ARG A 39 -12.32 4.46 -15.92
C ARG A 39 -10.95 3.99 -16.39
N ALA A 40 -9.91 4.80 -16.29
CA ALA A 40 -8.55 4.38 -16.60
C ALA A 40 -8.03 3.30 -15.65
N GLU A 41 -8.36 3.38 -14.37
CA GLU A 41 -7.98 2.38 -13.37
C GLU A 41 -8.75 1.07 -13.54
N THR A 42 -10.07 1.17 -13.69
CA THR A 42 -10.99 0.02 -13.67
C THR A 42 -11.11 -0.70 -15.01
N GLU A 43 -11.04 0.02 -16.14
CA GLU A 43 -11.16 -0.61 -17.45
C GLU A 43 -9.84 -1.29 -17.88
N ASP A 44 -9.99 -2.52 -18.37
CA ASP A 44 -8.88 -3.35 -18.83
C ASP A 44 -8.38 -2.90 -20.21
N MET A 45 -7.37 -2.03 -20.18
CA MET A 45 -6.72 -1.48 -21.37
C MET A 45 -5.27 -1.96 -21.52
N SER A 46 -4.84 -2.19 -22.76
CA SER A 46 -3.46 -2.43 -23.14
C SER A 46 -2.82 -1.14 -23.65
N VAL A 47 -1.58 -0.88 -23.21
CA VAL A 47 -0.79 0.29 -23.62
C VAL A 47 0.50 -0.22 -24.26
N LYS A 48 0.73 0.14 -25.52
CA LYS A 48 1.96 -0.14 -26.25
C LYS A 48 2.65 1.18 -26.58
N LYS A 49 3.93 1.31 -26.24
CA LYS A 49 4.74 2.44 -26.70
C LYS A 49 4.98 2.27 -28.20
N LEU A 50 4.76 3.32 -28.99
CA LEU A 50 5.09 3.37 -30.41
C LEU A 50 6.55 3.80 -30.58
N ASP A 51 7.17 3.49 -31.71
CA ASP A 51 8.55 3.87 -31.99
C ASP A 51 8.72 5.39 -31.86
N GLY A 52 9.67 5.81 -31.01
CA GLY A 52 9.87 7.20 -30.65
C GLY A 52 11.03 7.39 -29.68
N PHE A 53 11.25 8.63 -29.25
CA PHE A 53 12.37 9.01 -28.40
C PHE A 53 12.51 8.13 -27.13
N PRO A 54 13.75 7.86 -26.67
CA PRO A 54 13.98 7.19 -25.40
C PRO A 54 13.37 8.02 -24.25
N GLY A 55 12.79 7.32 -23.27
CA GLY A 55 12.09 7.95 -22.15
C GLY A 55 10.57 7.81 -22.23
N ILE A 56 9.88 8.57 -21.38
CA ILE A 56 8.44 8.44 -21.18
C ILE A 56 7.60 9.31 -22.11
N PHE A 57 8.13 10.45 -22.55
CA PHE A 57 7.48 11.33 -23.52
C PHE A 57 7.60 10.73 -24.90
N SER A 58 6.49 10.20 -25.41
CA SER A 58 6.43 9.44 -26.64
C SER A 58 4.98 9.26 -27.05
N ASP A 59 4.79 8.57 -28.17
CA ASP A 59 3.48 8.22 -28.67
C ASP A 59 3.14 6.79 -28.24
N TYR A 60 1.88 6.56 -27.91
CA TYR A 60 1.40 5.30 -27.34
C TYR A 60 0.13 4.86 -28.06
N ALA A 61 0.03 3.58 -28.35
CA ALA A 61 -1.23 2.95 -28.77
C ALA A 61 -1.94 2.37 -27.54
N VAL A 62 -3.16 2.83 -27.28
CA VAL A 62 -4.03 2.35 -26.21
C VAL A 62 -5.25 1.66 -26.79
N SER A 63 -5.55 0.46 -26.34
CA SER A 63 -6.71 -0.32 -26.79
C SER A 63 -7.35 -1.08 -25.65
N ARG A 64 -8.65 -1.39 -25.76
CA ARG A 64 -9.34 -2.28 -24.82
C ARG A 64 -8.89 -3.73 -25.04
N LYS A 65 -8.74 -4.52 -23.98
CA LYS A 65 -8.35 -5.94 -24.08
C LYS A 65 -9.50 -6.83 -24.56
N ASP A 66 -10.74 -6.51 -24.19
CA ASP A 66 -11.90 -7.40 -24.32
C ASP A 66 -12.64 -7.33 -25.67
N ALA A 67 -12.11 -6.62 -26.67
CA ALA A 67 -12.82 -6.41 -27.93
C ALA A 67 -12.25 -7.30 -29.06
N ASP A 68 -13.12 -8.13 -29.65
CA ASP A 68 -12.85 -8.93 -30.86
C ASP A 68 -12.37 -8.06 -32.04
N LYS A 69 -12.75 -6.77 -32.04
CA LYS A 69 -12.20 -5.71 -32.90
C LYS A 69 -11.39 -4.73 -32.05
N LYS A 70 -10.07 -4.77 -32.18
CA LYS A 70 -9.14 -3.88 -31.46
C LYS A 70 -9.16 -2.46 -32.06
N THR A 71 -10.12 -1.63 -31.67
CA THR A 71 -10.00 -0.20 -31.94
C THR A 71 -8.90 0.36 -31.03
N SER A 72 -7.77 0.75 -31.61
CA SER A 72 -6.67 1.40 -30.89
C SER A 72 -6.70 2.91 -31.12
N TYR A 73 -6.48 3.67 -30.05
CA TYR A 73 -6.27 5.11 -30.11
C TYR A 73 -4.82 5.43 -29.86
N THR A 74 -4.31 6.43 -30.57
CA THR A 74 -2.97 6.99 -30.37
C THR A 74 -3.03 8.12 -29.35
N VAL A 75 -2.10 8.10 -28.41
CA VAL A 75 -1.92 9.12 -27.38
C VAL A 75 -0.51 9.68 -27.51
N GLU A 76 -0.42 11.00 -27.63
CA GLU A 76 0.83 11.75 -27.62
C GLU A 76 1.06 12.27 -26.21
N LEU A 77 2.05 11.69 -25.52
CA LEU A 77 2.42 12.12 -24.18
C LEU A 77 3.52 13.17 -24.26
N ARG A 78 3.21 14.39 -23.83
CA ARG A 78 4.11 15.56 -23.83
C ARG A 78 4.34 16.12 -22.42
N SER A 79 3.46 15.81 -21.47
CA SER A 79 3.56 16.24 -20.06
C SER A 79 2.92 15.21 -19.12
N LEU A 80 3.39 15.17 -17.87
CA LEU A 80 2.86 14.28 -16.83
C LEU A 80 1.78 14.94 -15.96
N ASP A 81 1.72 16.26 -15.97
CA ASP A 81 1.02 17.11 -15.02
C ASP A 81 0.15 18.19 -15.69
N SER A 82 0.47 18.55 -16.94
CA SER A 82 -0.31 19.51 -17.72
C SER A 82 -1.21 18.83 -18.75
N HIS A 83 -2.32 19.51 -19.06
CA HIS A 83 -3.30 19.11 -20.06
C HIS A 83 -2.85 19.37 -21.51
N THR A 84 -1.55 19.22 -21.80
CA THR A 84 -0.94 19.41 -23.12
C THR A 84 -0.80 18.11 -23.91
N ASN A 85 -1.29 17.00 -23.36
CA ASN A 85 -1.32 15.69 -24.01
C ASN A 85 -2.46 15.62 -25.03
N PHE A 86 -2.27 14.80 -26.08
CA PHE A 86 -3.27 14.62 -27.14
C PHE A 86 -3.70 13.16 -27.27
N CYS A 87 -4.97 12.92 -27.60
CA CYS A 87 -5.47 11.57 -27.87
C CYS A 87 -6.43 11.57 -29.06
N THR A 88 -6.32 10.56 -29.92
CA THR A 88 -7.21 10.42 -31.10
C THR A 88 -8.60 9.88 -30.79
N CYS A 89 -8.94 9.62 -29.53
CA CYS A 89 -10.25 9.06 -29.17
C CYS A 89 -11.40 10.07 -29.31
N PRO A 90 -12.63 9.60 -29.57
CA PRO A 90 -13.80 10.48 -29.69
C PRO A 90 -14.11 11.29 -28.43
N ASP A 91 -13.81 10.75 -27.23
CA ASP A 91 -14.02 11.44 -25.96
C ASP A 91 -13.14 12.69 -25.87
N PHE A 92 -11.84 12.56 -26.11
CA PHE A 92 -10.90 13.68 -26.06
C PHE A 92 -11.27 14.79 -27.05
N LYS A 93 -11.67 14.43 -28.28
CA LYS A 93 -12.08 15.40 -29.30
C LYS A 93 -13.31 16.24 -28.95
N LYS A 94 -14.13 15.79 -27.99
CA LYS A 94 -15.43 16.40 -27.68
C LYS A 94 -15.52 16.98 -26.27
N ASN A 95 -14.69 16.53 -25.33
CA ASN A 95 -14.86 16.87 -23.92
C ASN A 95 -14.22 18.22 -23.51
N PHE A 96 -13.21 18.71 -24.24
CA PHE A 96 -12.48 19.94 -23.93
C PHE A 96 -11.82 20.01 -22.53
N LEU A 97 -11.69 18.89 -21.82
CA LEU A 97 -11.07 18.79 -20.49
C LEU A 97 -9.54 18.61 -20.55
N GLY A 98 -8.98 18.49 -21.75
CA GLY A 98 -7.55 18.21 -21.94
C GLY A 98 -7.09 16.86 -21.39
N THR A 99 -8.03 15.92 -21.15
CA THR A 99 -7.72 14.54 -20.77
C THR A 99 -8.83 13.58 -21.22
N CYS A 100 -8.50 12.28 -21.22
CA CYS A 100 -9.43 11.18 -21.44
C CYS A 100 -8.91 9.94 -20.71
N LYS A 101 -9.73 8.89 -20.60
CA LYS A 101 -9.30 7.64 -19.94
C LYS A 101 -8.01 7.03 -20.52
N HIS A 102 -7.72 7.24 -21.81
CA HIS A 102 -6.51 6.70 -22.45
C HIS A 102 -5.25 7.48 -22.04
N ILE A 103 -5.35 8.82 -21.90
CA ILE A 103 -4.27 9.67 -21.38
C ILE A 103 -4.02 9.32 -19.92
N GLU A 104 -5.08 9.29 -19.10
CA GLU A 104 -4.98 8.90 -17.69
C GLU A 104 -4.38 7.48 -17.53
N LYS A 105 -4.73 6.53 -18.42
CA LYS A 105 -4.15 5.18 -18.39
C LYS A 105 -2.63 5.19 -18.56
N ILE A 106 -2.12 6.07 -19.41
CA ILE A 106 -0.68 6.22 -19.61
C ILE A 106 -0.06 6.91 -18.41
N LEU A 107 -0.68 7.96 -17.85
CA LEU A 107 -0.20 8.70 -16.68
C LEU A 107 -0.15 7.88 -15.38
N LEU A 108 -1.01 6.88 -15.23
CA LEU A 108 -0.95 5.93 -14.11
C LEU A 108 0.36 5.10 -14.10
N LYS A 109 1.00 4.92 -15.27
CA LYS A 109 2.22 4.12 -15.41
C LYS A 109 3.50 4.81 -14.85
N PRO A 110 3.78 6.11 -15.11
CA PRO A 110 4.91 6.83 -14.49
C PRO A 110 4.78 7.08 -13.00
N VAL A 111 3.59 7.48 -12.53
CA VAL A 111 3.42 7.99 -11.16
C VAL A 111 3.67 6.89 -10.13
N MET A 112 3.53 5.61 -10.53
CA MET A 112 3.93 4.46 -9.73
C MET A 112 5.22 3.83 -10.27
N ILE A 113 6.38 4.34 -9.87
CA ILE A 113 7.66 3.63 -10.06
C ILE A 113 7.66 2.40 -9.14
N ARG A 114 7.21 1.27 -9.67
CA ARG A 114 7.34 -0.04 -9.04
C ARG A 114 8.29 -0.90 -9.86
N ARG A 115 9.56 -0.94 -9.46
CA ARG A 115 10.52 -1.94 -9.94
C ARG A 115 10.54 -3.13 -8.98
N ARG A 116 10.44 -4.35 -9.50
CA ARG A 116 10.62 -5.56 -8.68
C ARG A 116 12.11 -5.86 -8.57
N LYS A 117 12.53 -6.53 -7.49
CA LYS A 117 13.94 -6.96 -7.33
C LYS A 117 14.41 -7.81 -8.52
N THR A 118 13.51 -8.60 -9.13
CA THR A 118 13.76 -9.37 -10.35
C THR A 118 14.22 -8.52 -11.52
N ASP A 119 13.80 -7.26 -11.59
CA ASP A 119 14.06 -6.36 -12.72
C ASP A 119 15.40 -5.63 -12.58
N ILE A 120 16.10 -5.79 -11.44
CA ILE A 120 17.39 -5.15 -11.09
C ILE A 120 18.36 -6.21 -10.52
N SER A 121 18.08 -7.50 -10.72
CA SER A 121 18.74 -8.59 -9.98
C SER A 121 20.25 -8.70 -10.27
N GLU A 122 20.72 -8.19 -11.40
CA GLU A 122 22.11 -8.34 -11.86
C GLU A 122 23.13 -7.54 -11.02
N GLN A 123 22.68 -6.56 -10.22
CA GLN A 123 23.57 -5.66 -9.47
C GLN A 123 23.42 -5.76 -7.95
N LEU A 124 22.52 -6.60 -7.43
CA LEU A 124 22.18 -6.65 -6.01
C LEU A 124 22.37 -8.06 -5.43
N PRO A 125 23.12 -8.21 -4.31
CA PRO A 125 23.22 -9.50 -3.64
C PRO A 125 21.86 -10.01 -3.15
N GLU A 126 21.79 -11.32 -2.91
CA GLU A 126 20.59 -11.93 -2.31
C GLU A 126 20.34 -11.37 -0.91
N ARG A 127 19.06 -11.18 -0.57
CA ARG A 127 18.69 -10.67 0.75
C ARG A 127 18.59 -11.88 1.67
N ILE A 128 19.40 -11.89 2.73
CA ILE A 128 19.35 -12.91 3.77
C ILE A 128 18.56 -12.31 4.94
N ASP A 129 17.44 -12.95 5.30
CA ASP A 129 16.62 -12.57 6.45
C ASP A 129 16.82 -13.60 7.57
N ASN A 130 17.56 -13.21 8.61
CA ASN A 130 17.79 -14.04 9.80
C ASN A 130 16.86 -13.58 10.94
N ASN A 131 16.09 -14.50 11.51
CA ASN A 131 15.21 -14.23 12.64
C ASN A 131 15.82 -14.78 13.93
N TYR A 132 16.12 -13.89 14.88
CA TYR A 132 16.67 -14.25 16.19
C TYR A 132 15.56 -14.27 17.26
N PHE A 133 15.39 -15.41 17.93
CA PHE A 133 14.42 -15.57 19.00
C PHE A 133 15.07 -15.29 20.34
N VAL A 134 14.72 -14.14 20.93
CA VAL A 134 15.28 -13.70 22.21
C VAL A 134 14.30 -14.02 23.33
N GLY A 135 14.77 -14.75 24.34
CA GLY A 135 14.00 -15.02 25.56
C GLY A 135 13.82 -13.77 26.42
N ILE A 136 12.67 -13.66 27.09
CA ILE A 136 12.41 -12.57 28.04
C ILE A 136 13.17 -12.80 29.34
N THR A 137 13.75 -11.74 29.93
CA THR A 137 14.41 -11.84 31.23
C THR A 137 13.38 -11.99 32.36
N GLU A 138 13.84 -12.44 33.54
CA GLU A 138 12.97 -12.57 34.71
C GLU A 138 12.36 -11.22 35.14
N GLU A 139 13.16 -10.15 35.12
CA GLU A 139 12.70 -8.80 35.47
C GLU A 139 11.70 -8.22 34.46
N GLN A 140 11.87 -8.53 33.18
CA GLN A 140 10.89 -8.21 32.15
C GLN A 140 9.60 -9.02 32.35
N ARG A 141 9.71 -10.32 32.65
CA ARG A 141 8.56 -11.20 32.89
C ARG A 141 7.70 -10.68 34.04
N LYS A 142 8.31 -10.36 35.19
CA LYS A 142 7.59 -9.82 36.37
C LYS A 142 6.68 -8.64 36.02
N ARG A 143 7.21 -7.68 35.25
CA ARG A 143 6.46 -6.48 34.82
C ARG A 143 5.44 -6.79 33.71
N TYR A 144 5.78 -7.72 32.82
CA TYR A 144 4.90 -8.13 31.73
C TYR A 144 3.64 -8.82 32.25
N ASP A 145 3.78 -9.67 33.28
CA ASP A 145 2.69 -10.46 33.85
C ASP A 145 1.55 -9.58 34.40
N GLU A 146 1.88 -8.41 34.96
CA GLU A 146 0.87 -7.44 35.42
C GLU A 146 -0.04 -6.96 34.27
N TYR A 147 0.56 -6.61 33.13
CA TYR A 147 -0.18 -6.18 31.95
C TYR A 147 -0.88 -7.34 31.26
N GLU A 148 -0.24 -8.51 31.19
CA GLU A 148 -0.82 -9.74 30.64
C GLU A 148 -2.10 -10.12 31.38
N TYR A 149 -2.09 -10.05 32.71
CA TYR A 149 -3.28 -10.30 33.52
C TYR A 149 -4.43 -9.35 33.14
N GLN A 150 -4.17 -8.05 33.03
CA GLN A 150 -5.18 -7.06 32.64
C GLN A 150 -5.72 -7.32 31.22
N VAL A 151 -4.83 -7.62 30.27
CA VAL A 151 -5.21 -7.94 28.88
C VAL A 151 -6.04 -9.22 28.83
N SER A 152 -5.71 -10.24 29.63
CA SER A 152 -6.47 -11.50 29.67
C SER A 152 -7.93 -11.29 30.06
N ILE A 153 -8.20 -10.39 31.01
CA ILE A 153 -9.56 -10.02 31.42
C ILE A 153 -10.29 -9.34 30.27
N MET A 154 -9.64 -8.38 29.60
CA MET A 154 -10.23 -7.65 28.48
C MET A 154 -10.50 -8.56 27.28
N LEU A 155 -9.63 -9.54 27.02
CA LEU A 155 -9.85 -10.53 25.96
C LEU A 155 -11.09 -11.39 26.25
N ARG A 156 -11.30 -11.81 27.50
CA ARG A 156 -12.52 -12.53 27.89
C ARG A 156 -13.79 -11.69 27.70
N MET A 157 -13.72 -10.38 27.95
CA MET A 157 -14.84 -9.47 27.69
C MET A 157 -15.10 -9.34 26.18
N ALA A 158 -14.04 -9.14 25.39
CA ALA A 158 -14.12 -9.01 23.92
C ALA A 158 -14.71 -10.25 23.23
N GLN A 159 -14.54 -11.45 23.81
CA GLN A 159 -15.17 -12.68 23.33
C GLN A 159 -16.69 -12.71 23.54
N LYS A 160 -17.20 -12.00 24.54
CA LYS A 160 -18.63 -11.99 24.89
C LYS A 160 -19.39 -10.86 24.22
N HIS A 161 -18.77 -9.69 24.06
CA HIS A 161 -19.37 -8.54 23.41
C HIS A 161 -18.32 -7.67 22.73
N PRO A 162 -18.71 -6.86 21.74
CA PRO A 162 -17.86 -5.81 21.20
C PRO A 162 -17.40 -4.86 22.31
N LEU A 163 -16.10 -4.52 22.34
CA LEU A 163 -15.55 -3.58 23.30
C LEU A 163 -16.05 -2.16 23.00
N ARG A 164 -16.37 -1.40 24.04
CA ARG A 164 -16.63 0.04 23.94
C ARG A 164 -15.35 0.78 23.56
N GLU A 165 -15.48 1.98 23.02
CA GLU A 165 -14.33 2.79 22.60
C GLU A 165 -13.30 2.99 23.73
N ALA A 166 -13.77 3.27 24.95
CA ALA A 166 -12.89 3.43 26.11
C ALA A 166 -12.14 2.13 26.49
N GLU A 167 -12.80 0.98 26.37
CA GLU A 167 -12.21 -0.34 26.65
C GLU A 167 -11.18 -0.69 25.58
N MET A 168 -11.50 -0.41 24.32
CA MET A 168 -10.60 -0.62 23.19
C MET A 168 -9.35 0.27 23.30
N LYS A 169 -9.51 1.56 23.63
CA LYS A 169 -8.36 2.45 23.91
C LYS A 169 -7.51 1.92 25.07
N ARG A 170 -8.14 1.41 26.13
CA ARG A 170 -7.41 0.82 27.27
C ARG A 170 -6.65 -0.45 26.88
N LEU A 171 -7.26 -1.37 26.12
CA LEU A 171 -6.60 -2.57 25.61
C LEU A 171 -5.40 -2.21 24.70
N GLN A 172 -5.55 -1.23 23.80
CA GLN A 172 -4.45 -0.72 22.97
C GLN A 172 -3.28 -0.20 23.81
N ARG A 173 -3.56 0.58 24.87
CA ARG A 173 -2.50 1.06 25.78
C ARG A 173 -1.78 -0.08 26.48
N LEU A 174 -2.51 -1.08 26.99
CA LEU A 174 -1.91 -2.23 27.67
C LEU A 174 -1.02 -3.04 26.72
N LEU A 175 -1.50 -3.33 25.51
CA LEU A 175 -0.70 -4.02 24.49
C LEU A 175 0.52 -3.19 24.06
N ALA A 176 0.41 -1.87 24.01
CA ALA A 176 1.56 -1.00 23.76
C ALA A 176 2.60 -1.09 24.90
N CYS A 177 2.16 -1.12 26.16
CA CYS A 177 3.06 -1.35 27.30
C CYS A 177 3.77 -2.70 27.22
N MET A 178 3.04 -3.77 26.90
CA MET A 178 3.63 -5.10 26.71
C MET A 178 4.67 -5.11 25.59
N ARG A 179 4.41 -4.42 24.48
CA ARG A 179 5.39 -4.26 23.38
C ARG A 179 6.65 -3.52 23.83
N MET A 180 6.50 -2.41 24.57
CA MET A 180 7.64 -1.65 25.09
C MET A 180 8.49 -2.49 26.06
N LEU A 181 7.86 -3.26 26.96
CA LEU A 181 8.59 -4.15 27.88
C LEU A 181 9.40 -5.22 27.14
N CYS A 182 8.85 -5.81 26.08
CA CYS A 182 9.56 -6.78 25.25
C CYS A 182 10.77 -6.18 24.52
N ASP A 183 10.81 -4.86 24.31
CA ASP A 183 11.97 -4.17 23.75
C ASP A 183 12.99 -3.83 24.84
N SER A 184 12.56 -3.14 25.91
CA SER A 184 13.39 -2.86 27.09
C SER A 184 12.52 -2.42 28.28
N VAL A 185 12.89 -2.85 29.49
CA VAL A 185 12.24 -2.38 30.73
C VAL A 185 12.41 -0.88 30.92
N PHE A 186 13.55 -0.33 30.45
CA PHE A 186 13.95 1.05 30.66
C PHE A 186 12.95 2.08 30.14
N ILE A 187 12.16 1.70 29.11
CA ILE A 187 11.17 2.58 28.47
C ILE A 187 10.06 2.97 29.46
N LEU A 188 9.62 2.02 30.29
CA LEU A 188 8.55 2.23 31.27
C LEU A 188 9.11 2.54 32.67
N ASP A 189 10.26 1.97 33.01
CA ASP A 189 10.93 2.17 34.30
C ASP A 189 12.40 2.53 34.08
N ARG A 190 12.71 3.83 34.20
CA ARG A 190 14.08 4.35 33.97
C ARG A 190 15.11 3.85 35.00
N LYS A 191 14.72 3.05 35.98
CA LYS A 191 15.64 2.48 36.98
C LYS A 191 16.34 1.22 36.50
N THR A 192 15.64 0.39 35.72
CA THR A 192 16.13 -0.91 35.26
C THR A 192 16.55 -0.83 33.80
N LYS A 193 17.76 -1.32 33.48
CA LYS A 193 18.33 -1.26 32.11
C LYS A 193 18.22 -2.57 31.34
N ASP A 194 17.49 -3.55 31.86
CA ASP A 194 17.35 -4.87 31.26
C ASP A 194 16.74 -4.79 29.85
N ALA A 195 17.48 -5.33 28.88
CA ALA A 195 17.12 -5.33 27.47
C ALA A 195 17.81 -6.50 26.74
N PRO A 196 17.28 -7.74 26.80
CA PRO A 196 17.93 -8.92 26.22
C PRO A 196 18.08 -8.84 24.71
N LYS A 197 17.24 -8.05 24.01
CA LYS A 197 17.39 -7.79 22.57
C LYS A 197 18.63 -6.97 22.25
N VAL A 198 19.01 -6.05 23.15
CA VAL A 198 20.22 -5.24 23.02
C VAL A 198 21.44 -6.10 23.32
N ASP A 199 21.36 -6.96 24.34
CA ASP A 199 22.43 -7.92 24.66
C ASP A 199 22.70 -8.86 23.47
N GLU A 200 21.65 -9.39 22.84
CA GLU A 200 21.78 -10.24 21.65
C GLU A 200 22.31 -9.46 20.44
N LEU A 201 21.90 -8.21 20.27
CA LEU A 201 22.44 -7.35 19.22
C LEU A 201 23.94 -7.16 19.35
N PHE A 202 24.46 -6.94 20.55
CA PHE A 202 25.90 -6.80 20.77
C PHE A 202 26.66 -8.07 20.40
N ARG A 203 26.13 -9.26 20.75
CA ARG A 203 26.75 -10.53 20.33
C ARG A 203 26.82 -10.67 18.81
N ILE A 204 25.74 -10.33 18.11
CA ILE A 204 25.71 -10.39 16.64
C ILE A 204 26.72 -9.41 16.04
N LEU A 205 26.89 -8.22 16.63
CA LEU A 205 27.86 -7.23 16.16
C LEU A 205 29.31 -7.65 16.45
N ASP A 206 29.57 -8.38 17.53
CA ASP A 206 30.90 -8.92 17.84
C ASP A 206 31.31 -10.04 16.87
N ASP A 207 30.34 -10.76 16.30
CA ASP A 207 30.55 -11.85 15.34
C ASP A 207 30.76 -11.37 13.88
N ILE A 208 30.58 -10.06 13.59
CA ILE A 208 30.70 -9.44 12.26
C ILE A 208 32.04 -8.72 12.10
#